data_AF-A0A1Y4W529-F1
#
_entry.id   AF-A0A1Y4W529-F1
#
_cell.length_a   1.000
_cell.length_b   1.000
_cell.length_c   1.000
_cell.angle_alpha   90.00
_cell.angle_beta   90.00
_cell.angle_gamma   90.00
#
_symmetry.space_group_name_H-M   'P 1'
#
loop_
_entity.id
_entity.type
_entity.pdbx_description
1 polymer ?
#
loop_
_entity_poly.entity_id
_entity_poly.type
_entity_poly.pdbx_seq_one_letter_code
_entity_poly.pdbx_strand_id
1 'polypeptide(L)'
;MIMIVLDKLQNTENLSPNEITVANYLIQYEGDILQLSASDISKATYTSASTTIRLAKKLGYDGWLSLRSAIFTEKNYLYKSDHLIDANFPFSYGDSIQTIASHIEQLESNVIHETAQLLHHDELSKSVMFLSSCSRVYIFAMSNTASITHDFQYKMRFLFKPVTIITNRDDFSFIFQTIKKDDCCIFISYSGETFQDLDLTPLIINCPCPTISITGYHDNRLVACTKAHLYIPDKEKRYAKIAPFASNQAIHYLLDVLYACVFSKNYEINLQKRKDYIQKTDKKEVL
;
A
#
# COMPACT_ATOMS: atom_id res chain seq x y z
N MET A 1 -11.95 14.76 -19.12
CA MET A 1 -11.10 15.10 -17.95
C MET A 1 -10.35 16.36 -18.34
N ILE A 2 -10.47 17.46 -17.60
CA ILE A 2 -10.23 18.81 -18.16
C ILE A 2 -8.74 19.18 -18.10
N MET A 3 -8.07 19.29 -19.26
CA MET A 3 -6.66 19.69 -19.42
C MET A 3 -6.51 21.23 -19.45
N ILE A 4 -6.88 21.92 -18.37
CA ILE A 4 -7.17 23.37 -18.40
C ILE A 4 -5.96 24.24 -18.78
N VAL A 5 -4.75 23.91 -18.34
CA VAL A 5 -3.55 24.74 -18.49
C VAL A 5 -2.72 24.32 -19.70
N LEU A 6 -2.58 23.01 -19.95
CA LEU A 6 -1.86 22.56 -21.14
C LEU A 6 -2.65 22.86 -22.42
N ASP A 7 -3.98 22.75 -22.42
CA ASP A 7 -4.81 23.14 -23.58
C ASP A 7 -4.67 24.64 -23.86
N LYS A 8 -4.62 25.46 -22.80
CA LYS A 8 -4.36 26.90 -22.90
C LYS A 8 -2.98 27.23 -23.48
N LEU A 9 -1.96 26.44 -23.17
CA LEU A 9 -0.61 26.60 -23.74
C LEU A 9 -0.53 26.11 -25.19
N GLN A 10 -1.30 25.10 -25.56
CA GLN A 10 -1.39 24.58 -26.92
C GLN A 10 -2.23 25.47 -27.85
N ASN A 11 -3.16 26.26 -27.31
CA ASN A 11 -3.94 27.21 -28.09
C ASN A 11 -3.09 28.43 -28.48
N THR A 12 -2.65 28.47 -29.74
CA THR A 12 -1.75 29.48 -30.28
C THR A 12 -2.46 30.66 -30.96
N GLU A 13 -3.79 30.65 -31.12
CA GLU A 13 -4.54 31.60 -31.95
C GLU A 13 -4.30 33.07 -31.58
N ASN A 14 -4.03 33.34 -30.32
CA ASN A 14 -3.80 34.69 -29.82
C ASN A 14 -2.35 34.96 -29.40
N LEU A 15 -1.41 34.01 -29.54
CA LEU A 15 -0.04 34.17 -29.04
C LEU A 15 0.89 34.78 -30.09
N SER A 16 1.79 35.67 -29.67
CA SER A 16 2.88 36.15 -30.54
C SER A 16 3.92 35.05 -30.79
N PRO A 17 4.77 35.16 -31.83
CA PRO A 17 5.79 34.14 -32.12
C PRO A 17 6.68 33.79 -30.92
N ASN A 18 7.13 34.79 -30.16
CA ASN A 18 7.95 34.58 -28.96
C ASN A 18 7.15 33.95 -27.81
N GLU A 19 5.85 34.22 -27.70
CA GLU A 19 4.97 33.58 -26.72
C GLU A 19 4.73 32.11 -27.07
N ILE A 20 4.58 31.78 -28.36
CA ILE A 20 4.48 30.40 -28.85
C ILE A 20 5.76 29.62 -28.54
N THR A 21 6.95 30.22 -28.78
CA THR A 21 8.23 29.60 -28.42
C THR A 21 8.30 29.26 -26.93
N VAL A 22 7.88 30.18 -26.06
CA VAL A 22 7.84 29.95 -24.62
C VAL A 22 6.81 28.88 -24.24
N ALA A 23 5.61 28.91 -24.83
CA ALA A 23 4.57 27.92 -24.55
C ALA A 23 5.02 26.50 -24.92
N ASN A 24 5.62 26.32 -26.10
CA ASN A 24 6.14 25.03 -26.57
C ASN A 24 7.26 24.51 -25.65
N TYR A 25 8.18 25.38 -25.23
CA TYR A 25 9.21 25.01 -24.27
C TYR A 25 8.61 24.51 -22.95
N LEU A 26 7.62 25.21 -22.40
CA LEU A 26 6.97 24.83 -21.14
C LEU A 26 6.20 23.50 -21.24
N ILE A 27 5.56 23.24 -22.39
CA ILE A 27 4.91 21.97 -22.69
C ILE A 27 5.95 20.83 -22.69
N GLN A 28 7.06 21.01 -23.41
CA GLN A 28 8.11 19.99 -23.60
C GLN A 28 9.10 19.87 -22.43
N TYR A 29 9.05 20.76 -21.44
CA TYR A 29 9.98 20.72 -20.32
C TYR A 29 9.71 19.53 -19.38
N GLU A 30 10.69 18.64 -19.26
CA GLU A 30 10.64 17.41 -18.45
C GLU A 30 11.31 17.54 -17.07
N GLY A 31 12.00 18.65 -16.79
CA GLY A 31 12.64 18.90 -15.49
C GLY A 31 11.67 19.37 -14.40
N ASP A 32 12.20 19.65 -13.20
CA ASP A 32 11.41 20.23 -12.10
C ASP A 32 11.01 21.68 -12.43
N ILE A 33 9.76 21.85 -12.87
CA ILE A 33 9.23 23.15 -13.25
C ILE A 33 9.19 24.15 -12.07
N LEU A 34 9.21 23.70 -10.81
CA LEU A 34 9.25 24.58 -9.64
C LEU A 34 10.59 25.31 -9.50
N GLN A 35 11.67 24.78 -10.11
CA GLN A 35 12.99 25.42 -10.13
C GLN A 35 13.16 26.42 -11.27
N LEU A 36 12.28 26.40 -12.28
CA LEU A 36 12.38 27.32 -13.41
C LEU A 36 11.98 28.75 -13.01
N SER A 37 12.92 29.69 -13.19
CA SER A 37 12.63 31.12 -13.15
C SER A 37 12.28 31.67 -14.54
N ALA A 38 11.64 32.84 -14.59
CA ALA A 38 11.39 33.53 -15.87
C ALA A 38 12.71 33.89 -16.60
N SER A 39 13.81 34.07 -15.87
CA SER A 39 15.12 34.29 -16.46
C SER A 39 15.66 33.03 -17.13
N ASP A 40 15.46 31.86 -16.55
CA ASP A 40 15.95 30.59 -17.11
C ASP A 40 15.20 30.26 -18.39
N ILE A 41 13.89 30.49 -18.40
CA ILE A 41 13.04 30.35 -19.60
C ILE A 41 13.52 31.30 -20.70
N SER A 42 13.84 32.55 -20.35
CA SER A 42 14.31 33.54 -21.33
C SER A 42 15.62 33.10 -22.00
N LYS A 43 16.55 32.52 -21.23
CA LYS A 43 17.80 31.96 -21.76
C LYS A 43 17.55 30.74 -22.64
N ALA A 44 16.69 29.81 -22.20
CA ALA A 44 16.41 28.57 -22.93
C ALA A 44 15.65 28.80 -24.24
N THR A 45 14.82 29.85 -24.29
CA THR A 45 13.95 30.15 -25.44
C THR A 45 14.49 31.27 -26.33
N TYR A 46 15.63 31.89 -25.97
CA TYR A 46 16.14 33.10 -26.61
C TYR A 46 15.12 34.24 -26.67
N THR A 47 14.30 34.37 -25.62
CA THR A 47 13.31 35.43 -25.47
C THR A 47 13.64 36.32 -24.27
N SER A 48 12.74 37.24 -23.92
CA SER A 48 12.88 38.09 -22.73
C SER A 48 12.06 37.54 -21.56
N ALA A 49 12.50 37.74 -20.31
CA ALA A 49 11.71 37.36 -19.14
C ALA A 49 10.31 38.02 -19.12
N SER A 50 10.18 39.21 -19.72
CA SER A 50 8.90 39.90 -19.90
C SER A 50 7.92 39.13 -20.80
N THR A 51 8.42 38.33 -21.75
CA THR A 51 7.62 37.47 -22.63
C THR A 51 6.90 36.39 -21.82
N THR A 52 7.61 35.72 -20.92
CA THR A 52 7.02 34.69 -20.02
C THR A 52 5.93 35.27 -19.12
N ILE A 53 6.15 36.48 -18.60
CA ILE A 53 5.18 37.16 -17.73
C ILE A 53 3.93 37.57 -18.53
N ARG A 54 4.11 38.11 -19.74
CA ARG A 54 2.98 38.46 -20.62
C ARG A 54 2.17 37.24 -21.02
N LEU A 55 2.84 36.13 -21.39
CA LEU A 55 2.19 34.85 -21.67
C LEU A 55 1.32 34.42 -20.49
N ALA A 56 1.86 34.40 -19.27
CA ALA A 56 1.11 34.00 -18.07
C ALA A 56 -0.16 34.85 -17.86
N LYS A 57 -0.04 36.18 -18.01
CA LYS A 57 -1.20 37.09 -17.91
C LYS A 57 -2.25 36.84 -18.98
N LYS A 58 -1.81 36.56 -20.20
CA LYS A 58 -2.68 36.28 -21.35
C LYS A 58 -3.47 34.98 -21.20
N LEU A 59 -2.91 33.99 -20.49
CA LEU A 59 -3.57 32.73 -20.14
C LEU A 59 -4.49 32.83 -18.90
N GLY A 60 -4.58 34.02 -18.29
CA GLY A 60 -5.45 34.32 -17.15
C GLY A 60 -4.80 34.14 -15.78
N TYR A 61 -3.46 34.20 -15.68
CA TYR A 61 -2.72 34.07 -14.42
C TYR A 61 -2.04 35.38 -14.01
N ASP A 62 -1.83 35.60 -12.71
CA ASP A 62 -1.24 36.85 -12.21
C ASP A 62 0.23 37.08 -12.63
N GLY A 63 0.90 36.03 -13.10
CA GLY A 63 2.28 36.05 -13.57
C GLY A 63 2.88 34.65 -13.64
N TRP A 64 4.20 34.58 -13.89
CA TRP A 64 4.91 33.30 -14.07
C TRP A 64 4.73 32.33 -12.90
N LEU A 65 4.80 32.81 -11.65
CA LEU A 65 4.67 31.94 -10.47
C LEU A 65 3.30 31.23 -10.40
N SER A 66 2.23 31.96 -10.73
CA SER A 66 0.86 31.43 -10.75
C SER A 66 0.68 30.42 -11.88
N LEU A 67 1.15 30.73 -13.10
CA LEU A 67 1.16 29.79 -14.23
C LEU A 67 1.99 28.54 -13.92
N ARG A 68 3.18 28.70 -13.33
CA ARG A 68 4.09 27.60 -12.93
C ARG A 68 3.42 26.64 -11.96
N SER A 69 2.73 27.17 -10.95
CA SER A 69 1.98 26.35 -10.00
C SER A 69 0.88 25.55 -10.71
N ALA A 70 0.17 26.18 -11.65
CA ALA A 70 -0.91 25.53 -12.37
C ALA A 70 -0.40 24.42 -13.33
N ILE A 71 0.72 24.66 -14.04
CA ILE A 71 1.38 23.63 -14.85
C ILE A 71 1.89 22.48 -13.97
N PHE A 72 2.48 22.76 -12.81
CA PHE A 72 2.93 21.74 -11.87
C PHE A 72 1.77 20.86 -11.37
N THR A 73 0.65 21.48 -10.97
CA THR A 73 -0.54 20.74 -10.53
C THR A 73 -1.08 19.86 -11.65
N GLU A 74 -1.18 20.37 -12.87
CA GLU A 74 -1.74 19.62 -14.01
C GLU A 74 -0.78 18.52 -14.50
N LYS A 75 0.51 18.81 -14.65
CA LYS A 75 1.52 17.79 -14.99
C LYS A 75 1.56 16.69 -13.92
N ASN A 76 1.52 17.01 -12.62
CA ASN A 76 1.42 15.97 -11.58
C ASN A 76 0.12 15.18 -11.63
N TYR A 77 -0.97 15.79 -12.06
CA TYR A 77 -2.23 15.08 -12.25
C TYR A 77 -2.16 14.12 -13.46
N LEU A 78 -1.49 14.53 -14.54
CA LEU A 78 -1.22 13.70 -15.73
C LEU A 78 -0.21 12.57 -15.44
N TYR A 79 0.84 12.84 -14.66
CA TYR A 79 1.80 11.83 -14.19
C TYR A 79 1.15 10.81 -13.25
N LYS A 80 0.11 11.18 -12.49
CA LYS A 80 -0.68 10.24 -11.69
C LYS A 80 -1.56 9.31 -12.54
N SER A 81 -1.94 9.71 -13.75
CA SER A 81 -2.82 8.90 -14.62
C SER A 81 -2.07 7.97 -15.58
N ASP A 82 -0.83 8.28 -15.98
CA ASP A 82 -0.08 7.49 -16.99
C ASP A 82 0.95 6.49 -16.44
N HIS A 83 1.18 6.43 -15.12
CA HIS A 83 2.13 5.49 -14.49
C HIS A 83 1.53 4.76 -13.28
N LEU A 84 0.42 4.04 -13.48
CA LEU A 84 0.12 2.91 -12.61
C LEU A 84 1.16 1.82 -12.90
N ILE A 85 2.18 1.71 -12.04
CA ILE A 85 3.13 0.59 -12.07
C ILE A 85 2.32 -0.71 -12.01
N ASP A 86 2.44 -1.55 -13.03
CA ASP A 86 1.78 -2.85 -13.06
C ASP A 86 2.39 -3.73 -11.97
N ALA A 87 1.59 -4.08 -10.95
CA ALA A 87 2.05 -4.93 -9.86
C ALA A 87 2.50 -6.33 -10.33
N ASN A 88 2.08 -6.77 -11.51
CA ASN A 88 2.48 -8.04 -12.11
C ASN A 88 3.87 -7.98 -12.77
N PHE A 89 4.21 -6.81 -13.32
CA PHE A 89 5.44 -6.54 -14.07
C PHE A 89 5.92 -5.11 -13.77
N PRO A 90 6.41 -4.83 -12.55
CA PRO A 90 6.71 -3.46 -12.13
C PRO A 90 7.90 -2.83 -12.86
N PHE A 91 8.69 -3.62 -13.58
CA PHE A 91 9.84 -3.17 -14.35
C PHE A 91 10.00 -4.05 -15.59
N SER A 92 10.73 -3.54 -16.58
CA SER A 92 10.97 -4.16 -17.88
C SER A 92 12.43 -4.54 -18.09
N TYR A 93 12.65 -5.40 -19.09
CA TYR A 93 13.99 -5.71 -19.56
C TYR A 93 14.67 -4.43 -20.09
N GLY A 94 15.88 -4.15 -19.57
CA GLY A 94 16.65 -2.96 -19.96
C GLY A 94 16.48 -1.75 -19.04
N ASP A 95 15.55 -1.80 -18.07
CA ASP A 95 15.43 -0.76 -17.05
C ASP A 95 16.72 -0.64 -16.22
N SER A 96 17.10 0.60 -15.91
CA SER A 96 18.24 0.85 -15.03
C SER A 96 17.95 0.40 -13.60
N ILE A 97 19.00 0.13 -12.82
CA ILE A 97 18.83 -0.24 -11.40
C ILE A 97 18.09 0.86 -10.60
N GLN A 98 18.26 2.13 -10.96
CA GLN A 98 17.55 3.27 -10.36
C GLN A 98 16.07 3.29 -10.75
N THR A 99 15.74 2.99 -12.01
CA THR A 99 14.36 2.87 -12.49
C THR A 99 13.64 1.75 -11.76
N ILE A 100 14.26 0.56 -11.66
CA ILE A 100 13.70 -0.59 -10.93
C ILE A 100 13.44 -0.21 -9.47
N ALA A 101 14.41 0.41 -8.79
CA ALA A 101 14.25 0.84 -7.39
C ALA A 101 13.09 1.83 -7.21
N SER A 102 12.98 2.82 -8.10
CA SER A 102 11.89 3.81 -8.07
C SER A 102 10.52 3.19 -8.34
N HIS A 103 10.43 2.26 -9.29
CA HIS A 103 9.16 1.58 -9.57
C HIS A 103 8.69 0.71 -8.40
N ILE A 104 9.61 0.00 -7.73
CA ILE A 104 9.28 -0.79 -6.55
C ILE A 104 8.85 0.12 -5.40
N GLU A 105 9.57 1.22 -5.13
CA GLU A 105 9.21 2.19 -4.10
C GLU A 105 7.83 2.82 -4.34
N GLN A 106 7.54 3.22 -5.57
CA GLN A 106 6.23 3.76 -5.96
C GLN A 106 5.13 2.71 -5.82
N LEU A 107 5.35 1.47 -6.27
CA LEU A 107 4.39 0.38 -6.16
C LEU A 107 4.04 0.10 -4.69
N GLU A 108 5.06 -0.13 -3.86
CA GLU A 108 4.87 -0.48 -2.45
C GLU A 108 4.20 0.66 -1.66
N SER A 109 4.62 1.91 -1.89
CA SER A 109 4.01 3.08 -1.26
C SER A 109 2.53 3.23 -1.61
N ASN A 110 2.18 3.06 -2.89
CA ASN A 110 0.80 3.12 -3.35
C ASN A 110 -0.04 1.99 -2.76
N VAL A 111 0.52 0.77 -2.70
CA VAL A 111 -0.16 -0.39 -2.14
C VAL A 111 -0.46 -0.20 -0.64
N ILE A 112 0.48 0.34 0.13
CA ILE A 112 0.24 0.65 1.55
C ILE A 112 -0.90 1.67 1.67
N HIS A 113 -0.86 2.73 0.85
CA HIS A 113 -1.88 3.78 0.88
C HIS A 113 -3.28 3.23 0.56
N GLU A 114 -3.41 2.43 -0.49
CA GLU A 114 -4.67 1.83 -0.89
C GLU A 114 -5.16 0.79 0.11
N THR A 115 -4.27 -0.04 0.67
CA THR A 115 -4.61 -0.97 1.75
C THR A 115 -5.20 -0.21 2.95
N ALA A 116 -4.61 0.94 3.31
CA ALA A 116 -5.12 1.77 4.39
C ALA A 116 -6.52 2.34 4.09
N GLN A 117 -6.82 2.66 2.83
CA GLN A 117 -8.15 3.13 2.41
C GLN A 117 -9.22 2.02 2.44
N LEU A 118 -8.83 0.76 2.27
CA LEU A 118 -9.72 -0.40 2.34
C LEU A 118 -10.04 -0.84 3.77
N LEU A 119 -9.42 -0.24 4.79
CA LEU A 119 -9.68 -0.56 6.19
C LEU A 119 -11.05 -0.05 6.64
N HIS A 120 -12.01 -0.96 6.74
CA HIS A 120 -13.29 -0.69 7.40
C HIS A 120 -13.12 -0.71 8.92
N HIS A 121 -13.55 0.37 9.58
CA HIS A 121 -13.43 0.55 11.02
C HIS A 121 -13.98 -0.64 11.83
N ASP A 122 -15.19 -1.11 11.48
CA ASP A 122 -15.89 -2.14 12.25
C ASP A 122 -15.21 -3.51 12.12
N GLU A 123 -14.74 -3.85 10.91
CA GLU A 123 -13.99 -5.09 10.67
C GLU A 123 -12.62 -5.09 11.35
N LEU A 124 -11.93 -3.95 11.34
CA LEU A 124 -10.68 -3.78 12.07
C LEU A 124 -10.90 -3.89 13.58
N SER A 125 -11.90 -3.18 14.12
CA SER A 125 -12.24 -3.21 15.55
C SER A 125 -12.60 -4.63 16.01
N LYS A 126 -13.38 -5.35 15.22
CA LYS A 126 -13.75 -6.76 15.45
C LYS A 126 -12.54 -7.68 15.43
N SER A 127 -11.66 -7.53 14.44
CA SER A 127 -10.40 -8.28 14.35
C SER A 127 -9.50 -8.03 15.56
N VAL A 128 -9.33 -6.78 15.97
CA VAL A 128 -8.55 -6.39 17.14
C VAL A 128 -9.17 -6.97 18.42
N MET A 129 -10.50 -6.98 18.54
CA MET A 129 -11.19 -7.62 19.66
C MET A 129 -10.86 -9.11 19.74
N PHE A 130 -11.02 -9.85 18.64
CA PHE A 130 -10.73 -11.29 18.58
C PHE A 130 -9.30 -11.61 18.98
N LEU A 131 -8.32 -10.88 18.44
CA LEU A 131 -6.90 -11.07 18.75
C LEU A 131 -6.56 -10.66 20.20
N SER A 132 -7.25 -9.66 20.75
CA SER A 132 -7.01 -9.22 22.13
C SER A 132 -7.50 -10.25 23.15
N SER A 133 -8.66 -10.87 22.90
CA SER A 133 -9.26 -11.84 23.83
C SER A 133 -8.72 -13.26 23.71
N CYS A 134 -8.05 -13.61 22.60
CA CYS A 134 -7.65 -15.00 22.38
C CYS A 134 -6.43 -15.46 23.21
N SER A 135 -6.38 -16.75 23.51
CA SER A 135 -5.28 -17.43 24.18
C SER A 135 -4.12 -17.73 23.23
N ARG A 136 -4.41 -18.11 21.98
CA ARG A 136 -3.42 -18.34 20.92
C ARG A 136 -3.98 -17.95 19.56
N VAL A 137 -3.10 -17.74 18.58
CA VAL A 137 -3.47 -17.47 17.19
C VAL A 137 -2.99 -18.59 16.29
N TYR A 138 -3.86 -19.08 15.40
CA TYR A 138 -3.50 -19.93 14.28
C TYR A 138 -3.52 -19.11 13.00
N ILE A 139 -2.46 -19.18 12.19
CA ILE A 139 -2.41 -18.56 10.88
C ILE A 139 -2.34 -19.66 9.83
N PHE A 140 -3.37 -19.73 8.99
CA PHE A 140 -3.41 -20.58 7.81
C PHE A 140 -3.05 -19.73 6.60
N ALA A 141 -1.91 -20.03 6.00
CA ALA A 141 -1.37 -19.24 4.90
C ALA A 141 -0.57 -20.11 3.94
N MET A 142 -0.38 -19.65 2.71
CA MET A 142 0.45 -20.34 1.73
C MET A 142 1.94 -20.00 1.93
N SER A 143 2.83 -20.89 1.48
CA SER A 143 4.29 -20.77 1.71
C SER A 143 4.90 -19.44 1.27
N ASN A 144 4.36 -18.80 0.24
CA ASN A 144 4.81 -17.49 -0.26
C ASN A 144 4.57 -16.31 0.70
N THR A 145 3.76 -16.53 1.75
CA THR A 145 3.48 -15.54 2.81
C THR A 145 4.11 -15.91 4.16
N ALA A 146 4.93 -16.97 4.19
CA ALA A 146 5.52 -17.49 5.42
C ALA A 146 6.43 -16.46 6.12
N SER A 147 7.28 -15.74 5.38
CA SER A 147 8.18 -14.73 5.97
C SER A 147 7.43 -13.63 6.71
N ILE A 148 6.35 -13.12 6.11
CA ILE A 148 5.49 -12.06 6.65
C ILE A 148 4.76 -12.53 7.90
N THR A 149 4.23 -13.75 7.87
CA THR A 149 3.53 -14.34 9.02
C THR A 149 4.49 -14.65 10.17
N HIS A 150 5.75 -15.01 9.88
CA HIS A 150 6.80 -15.16 10.90
C HIS A 150 7.17 -13.84 11.57
N ASP A 151 7.24 -12.73 10.83
CA ASP A 151 7.45 -11.40 11.41
C ASP A 151 6.30 -11.02 12.36
N PHE A 152 5.05 -11.25 11.95
CA PHE A 152 3.89 -11.06 12.84
C PHE A 152 3.95 -11.98 14.08
N GLN A 153 4.28 -13.27 13.91
CA GLN A 153 4.50 -14.19 15.03
C GLN A 153 5.57 -13.65 15.99
N TYR A 154 6.68 -13.12 15.47
CA TYR A 154 7.73 -12.51 16.29
C TYR A 154 7.20 -11.34 17.10
N LYS A 155 6.46 -10.41 16.46
CA LYS A 155 5.84 -9.25 17.14
C LYS A 155 4.85 -9.68 18.22
N MET A 156 4.02 -10.68 17.96
CA MET A 156 3.03 -11.20 18.93
C MET A 156 3.68 -11.81 20.19
N ARG A 157 4.97 -12.18 20.17
CA ARG A 157 5.70 -12.60 21.38
C ARG A 157 5.79 -11.48 22.41
N PHE A 158 5.86 -10.22 21.99
CA PHE A 158 5.85 -9.07 22.90
C PHE A 158 4.51 -8.85 23.60
N LEU A 159 3.45 -9.49 23.10
CA LEU A 159 2.13 -9.55 23.73
C LEU A 159 1.91 -10.83 24.54
N PHE A 160 2.93 -11.71 24.61
CA PHE A 160 2.84 -13.03 25.23
C PHE A 160 1.72 -13.89 24.64
N LYS A 161 1.43 -13.70 23.34
CA LYS A 161 0.41 -14.43 22.59
C LYS A 161 1.11 -15.41 21.63
N PRO A 162 1.02 -16.72 21.88
CA PRO A 162 1.54 -17.72 20.97
C PRO A 162 0.85 -17.65 19.62
N VAL A 163 1.63 -17.72 18.55
CA VAL A 163 1.13 -17.82 17.17
C VAL A 163 1.68 -19.09 16.54
N THR A 164 0.83 -19.92 15.98
CA THR A 164 1.22 -21.12 15.20
C THR A 164 0.91 -20.85 13.73
N ILE A 165 1.92 -20.97 12.87
CA ILE A 165 1.80 -20.73 11.42
C ILE A 165 1.75 -22.09 10.72
N ILE A 166 0.73 -22.31 9.92
CA ILE A 166 0.48 -23.57 9.22
C ILE A 166 0.54 -23.25 7.73
N THR A 167 1.59 -23.76 7.09
CA THR A 167 1.86 -23.57 5.65
C THR A 167 1.69 -24.83 4.83
N ASN A 168 1.85 -25.99 5.46
CA ASN A 168 1.63 -27.28 4.83
C ASN A 168 0.11 -27.56 4.75
N ARG A 169 -0.40 -27.67 3.53
CA ARG A 169 -1.83 -27.85 3.26
C ARG A 169 -2.35 -29.17 3.81
N ASP A 170 -1.52 -30.21 3.80
CA ASP A 170 -1.89 -31.55 4.26
C ASP A 170 -2.18 -31.56 5.78
N ASP A 171 -1.60 -30.61 6.52
CA ASP A 171 -1.81 -30.49 7.97
C ASP A 171 -3.06 -29.68 8.33
N PHE A 172 -3.65 -28.93 7.39
CA PHE A 172 -4.72 -27.96 7.71
C PHE A 172 -5.90 -28.64 8.38
N SER A 173 -6.38 -29.75 7.83
CA SER A 173 -7.53 -30.51 8.36
C SER A 173 -7.27 -31.08 9.76
N PHE A 174 -6.05 -31.55 10.02
CA PHE A 174 -5.66 -32.07 11.33
C PHE A 174 -5.59 -30.96 12.38
N ILE A 175 -5.08 -29.78 12.01
CA ILE A 175 -4.98 -28.64 12.94
C ILE A 175 -6.36 -28.20 13.45
N PHE A 176 -7.43 -28.30 12.64
CA PHE A 176 -8.79 -27.99 13.09
C PHE A 176 -9.22 -28.78 14.34
N GLN A 177 -8.70 -30.00 14.54
CA GLN A 177 -8.99 -30.82 15.72
C GLN A 177 -8.35 -30.29 17.01
N THR A 178 -7.35 -29.40 16.88
CA THR A 178 -6.60 -28.84 18.01
C THR A 178 -7.12 -27.47 18.46
N ILE A 179 -7.96 -26.82 17.64
CA ILE A 179 -8.48 -25.47 17.86
C ILE A 179 -9.49 -25.49 19.01
N LYS A 180 -9.33 -24.54 19.93
CA LYS A 180 -10.23 -24.32 21.07
C LYS A 180 -11.02 -23.04 20.91
N LYS A 181 -12.13 -22.93 21.64
CA LYS A 181 -13.04 -21.78 21.60
C LYS A 181 -12.39 -20.43 21.93
N ASP A 182 -11.32 -20.45 22.72
CA ASP A 182 -10.57 -19.28 23.17
C ASP A 182 -9.39 -18.92 22.25
N ASP A 183 -9.20 -19.66 21.16
CA ASP A 183 -8.18 -19.35 20.16
C ASP A 183 -8.70 -18.30 19.14
N CYS A 184 -7.89 -17.93 18.16
CA CYS A 184 -8.31 -17.13 17.02
C CYS A 184 -7.63 -17.65 15.75
N CYS A 185 -8.35 -17.75 14.64
CA CYS A 185 -7.77 -18.17 13.36
C CYS A 185 -7.71 -17.00 12.38
N ILE A 186 -6.57 -16.84 11.71
CA ILE A 186 -6.38 -15.94 10.58
C ILE A 186 -6.18 -16.80 9.32
N PHE A 187 -6.99 -16.56 8.30
CA PHE A 187 -6.90 -17.21 7.01
C PHE A 187 -6.42 -16.20 5.97
N ILE A 188 -5.25 -16.44 5.39
CA ILE A 188 -4.66 -15.56 4.38
C ILE A 188 -4.77 -16.23 3.01
N SER A 189 -5.53 -15.63 2.10
CA SER A 189 -5.64 -16.08 0.72
C SER A 189 -5.94 -14.90 -0.17
N TYR A 190 -4.96 -14.50 -0.99
CA TYR A 190 -5.12 -13.39 -1.93
C TYR A 190 -6.39 -13.54 -2.78
N SER A 191 -6.60 -14.71 -3.40
CA SER A 191 -7.80 -14.95 -4.20
C SER A 191 -9.04 -15.27 -3.37
N GLY A 192 -8.92 -15.51 -2.06
CA GLY A 192 -10.01 -16.02 -1.22
C GLY A 192 -10.55 -17.42 -1.62
N GLU A 193 -9.91 -18.09 -2.59
CA GLU A 193 -10.38 -19.37 -3.13
C GLU A 193 -9.57 -20.57 -2.63
N THR A 194 -8.38 -20.33 -2.05
CA THR A 194 -7.43 -21.40 -1.71
C THR A 194 -8.03 -22.45 -0.77
N PHE A 195 -8.81 -22.05 0.23
CA PHE A 195 -9.39 -22.98 1.20
C PHE A 195 -10.56 -23.76 0.65
N GLN A 196 -11.26 -23.20 -0.34
CA GLN A 196 -12.33 -23.88 -1.04
C GLN A 196 -11.78 -24.87 -2.08
N ASP A 197 -10.68 -24.53 -2.76
CA ASP A 197 -9.93 -25.45 -3.62
C ASP A 197 -9.39 -26.67 -2.84
N LEU A 198 -9.34 -26.59 -1.50
CA LEU A 198 -8.89 -27.65 -0.58
C LEU A 198 -10.03 -28.31 0.20
N ASP A 199 -11.30 -27.98 -0.10
CA ASP A 199 -12.49 -28.50 0.58
C ASP A 199 -12.51 -28.24 2.11
N LEU A 200 -11.86 -27.16 2.57
CA LEU A 200 -11.78 -26.82 4.00
C LEU A 200 -12.89 -25.87 4.47
N THR A 201 -13.70 -25.34 3.55
CA THR A 201 -14.81 -24.43 3.85
C THR A 201 -15.73 -24.93 4.97
N PRO A 202 -16.18 -26.20 5.00
CA PRO A 202 -17.02 -26.70 6.09
C PRO A 202 -16.32 -26.62 7.47
N LEU A 203 -15.01 -26.82 7.52
CA LEU A 203 -14.24 -26.74 8.77
C LEU A 203 -14.08 -25.29 9.24
N ILE A 204 -13.91 -24.34 8.31
CA ILE A 204 -13.81 -22.91 8.63
C ILE A 204 -15.14 -22.39 9.18
N ILE A 205 -16.27 -22.74 8.56
CA ILE A 205 -17.61 -22.34 9.00
C ILE A 205 -17.91 -22.87 10.41
N ASN A 206 -17.55 -24.14 10.67
CA ASN A 206 -17.77 -24.78 11.96
C ASN A 206 -16.66 -24.53 12.98
N CYS A 207 -15.72 -23.63 12.69
CA CYS A 207 -14.61 -23.35 13.59
C CYS A 207 -15.14 -22.80 14.94
N PRO A 208 -14.74 -23.41 16.08
CA PRO A 208 -15.32 -23.07 17.38
C PRO A 208 -14.88 -21.69 17.90
N CYS A 209 -13.89 -21.07 17.26
CA CYS A 209 -13.30 -19.80 17.69
C CYS A 209 -13.62 -18.67 16.70
N PRO A 210 -13.26 -17.41 17.03
CA PRO A 210 -13.27 -16.32 16.07
C PRO A 210 -12.34 -16.55 14.87
N THR A 211 -12.76 -16.09 13.69
CA THR A 211 -12.03 -16.28 12.42
C THR A 211 -11.92 -14.94 11.68
N ILE A 212 -10.73 -14.65 11.16
CA ILE A 212 -10.39 -13.44 10.41
C ILE A 212 -9.90 -13.86 9.02
N SER A 213 -10.41 -13.26 7.95
CA SER A 213 -9.89 -13.43 6.58
C SER A 213 -9.06 -12.23 6.15
N ILE A 214 -7.95 -12.48 5.46
CA ILE A 214 -7.20 -11.47 4.70
C ILE A 214 -7.21 -11.89 3.22
N THR A 215 -7.89 -11.11 2.37
CA THR A 215 -8.09 -11.40 0.94
C THR A 215 -7.90 -10.18 0.06
N GLY A 216 -7.75 -10.37 -1.25
CA GLY A 216 -7.95 -9.33 -2.24
C GLY A 216 -9.37 -8.72 -2.13
N TYR A 217 -9.49 -7.45 -2.50
CA TYR A 217 -10.76 -6.73 -2.54
C TYR A 217 -11.55 -7.06 -3.80
N HIS A 218 -12.14 -8.26 -3.80
CA HIS A 218 -13.03 -8.76 -4.84
C HIS A 218 -13.97 -9.81 -4.24
N ASP A 219 -15.02 -10.20 -4.97
CA ASP A 219 -15.91 -11.28 -4.56
C ASP A 219 -15.12 -12.58 -4.38
N ASN A 220 -15.23 -13.20 -3.20
CA ASN A 220 -14.53 -14.44 -2.89
C ASN A 220 -15.24 -15.28 -1.83
N ARG A 221 -15.02 -16.60 -1.87
CA ARG A 221 -15.74 -17.54 -0.99
C ARG A 221 -15.26 -17.54 0.46
N LEU A 222 -14.00 -17.17 0.73
CA LEU A 222 -13.46 -17.16 2.10
C LEU A 222 -14.17 -16.16 3.03
N VAL A 223 -14.57 -15.00 2.50
CA VAL A 223 -15.35 -13.99 3.25
C VAL A 223 -16.65 -14.60 3.78
N ALA A 224 -17.38 -15.38 2.99
CA ALA A 224 -18.62 -16.02 3.42
C ALA A 224 -18.43 -17.08 4.53
N CYS A 225 -17.20 -17.52 4.77
CA CYS A 225 -16.86 -18.58 5.71
C CYS A 225 -16.28 -18.06 7.03
N THR A 226 -15.93 -16.78 7.11
CA THR A 226 -15.21 -16.18 8.25
C THR A 226 -16.04 -15.14 8.97
N LYS A 227 -15.57 -14.67 10.14
CA LYS A 227 -16.33 -13.74 11.00
C LYS A 227 -15.89 -12.29 10.85
N ALA A 228 -14.62 -12.01 10.53
CA ALA A 228 -14.13 -10.67 10.28
C ALA A 228 -13.29 -10.62 9.00
N HIS A 229 -13.35 -9.52 8.27
CA HIS A 229 -12.85 -9.45 6.89
C HIS A 229 -11.95 -8.24 6.70
N LEU A 230 -10.69 -8.49 6.36
CA LEU A 230 -9.72 -7.47 6.01
C LEU A 230 -9.33 -7.65 4.55
N TYR A 231 -9.25 -6.53 3.83
CA TYR A 231 -9.02 -6.52 2.40
C TYR A 231 -7.70 -5.86 2.04
N ILE A 232 -7.07 -6.37 0.99
CA ILE A 232 -5.91 -5.77 0.33
C ILE A 232 -6.25 -5.44 -1.13
N PRO A 233 -5.54 -4.49 -1.79
CA PRO A 233 -5.80 -4.13 -3.18
C PRO A 233 -5.67 -5.33 -4.13
N ASP A 234 -6.63 -5.47 -5.06
CA ASP A 234 -6.59 -6.51 -6.09
C ASP A 234 -5.79 -6.04 -7.32
N LYS A 235 -4.46 -6.13 -7.25
CA LYS A 235 -3.54 -5.69 -8.34
C LYS A 235 -2.79 -6.82 -9.04
N GLU A 236 -2.76 -8.01 -8.44
CA GLU A 236 -1.93 -9.11 -8.86
C GLU A 236 -2.76 -10.27 -9.45
N LYS A 237 -2.38 -10.70 -10.65
CA LYS A 237 -2.92 -11.89 -11.29
C LYS A 237 -2.26 -13.14 -10.68
N ARG A 238 -3.08 -14.14 -10.36
CA ARG A 238 -2.67 -15.39 -9.70
C ARG A 238 -1.47 -16.10 -10.35
N TYR A 239 -1.41 -16.10 -11.69
CA TYR A 239 -0.41 -16.88 -12.46
C TYR A 239 0.53 -16.05 -13.35
N ALA A 240 0.23 -14.76 -13.57
CA ALA A 240 0.97 -13.96 -14.56
C ALA A 240 2.06 -13.07 -13.94
N LYS A 241 2.03 -12.83 -12.63
CA LYS A 241 3.01 -11.96 -11.96
C LYS A 241 4.39 -12.59 -11.84
N ILE A 242 5.43 -11.77 -11.94
CA ILE A 242 6.83 -12.21 -11.76
C ILE A 242 7.17 -12.49 -10.29
N ALA A 243 6.57 -11.75 -9.36
CA ALA A 243 6.70 -11.93 -7.91
C ALA A 243 5.55 -11.22 -7.18
N PRO A 244 5.21 -11.61 -5.94
CA PRO A 244 4.12 -11.01 -5.17
C PRO A 244 4.58 -9.75 -4.42
N PHE A 245 4.96 -8.67 -5.12
CA PHE A 245 5.42 -7.44 -4.47
C PHE A 245 4.28 -6.72 -3.72
N ALA A 246 3.15 -6.53 -4.39
CA ALA A 246 2.03 -5.77 -3.85
C ALA A 246 1.28 -6.55 -2.76
N SER A 247 0.90 -7.80 -3.03
CA SER A 247 0.11 -8.57 -2.08
C SER A 247 0.86 -8.83 -0.77
N ASN A 248 2.16 -9.13 -0.83
CA ASN A 248 2.98 -9.32 0.35
C ASN A 248 3.10 -8.04 1.18
N GLN A 249 3.37 -6.90 0.54
CA GLN A 249 3.50 -5.62 1.24
C GLN A 249 2.18 -5.21 1.91
N ALA A 250 1.05 -5.43 1.24
CA ALA A 250 -0.27 -5.14 1.79
C ALA A 250 -0.59 -6.01 3.02
N ILE A 251 -0.32 -7.32 2.95
CA ILE A 251 -0.53 -8.25 4.07
C ILE A 251 0.38 -7.88 5.24
N HIS A 252 1.65 -7.57 4.98
CA HIS A 252 2.60 -7.15 6.01
C HIS A 252 2.13 -5.91 6.75
N TYR A 253 1.71 -4.88 5.99
CA TYR A 253 1.11 -3.66 6.54
C TYR A 253 -0.12 -3.96 7.41
N LEU A 254 -1.07 -4.79 6.95
CA LEU A 254 -2.26 -5.14 7.73
C LEU A 254 -1.92 -5.84 9.05
N LEU A 255 -0.97 -6.78 9.02
CA LEU A 255 -0.52 -7.48 10.22
C LEU A 255 0.15 -6.52 11.22
N ASP A 256 0.86 -5.50 10.73
CA ASP A 256 1.45 -4.45 11.56
C ASP A 256 0.39 -3.55 12.20
N VAL A 257 -0.63 -3.14 11.43
CA VAL A 257 -1.77 -2.40 11.96
C VAL A 257 -2.49 -3.22 13.04
N LEU A 258 -2.76 -4.51 12.78
CA LEU A 258 -3.39 -5.39 13.76
C LEU A 258 -2.56 -5.50 15.05
N TYR A 259 -1.25 -5.77 14.93
CA TYR A 259 -0.36 -5.83 16.08
C TYR A 259 -0.36 -4.51 16.86
N ALA A 260 -0.23 -3.37 16.18
CA ALA A 260 -0.20 -2.05 16.82
C ALA A 260 -1.51 -1.75 17.58
N CYS A 261 -2.67 -2.08 16.99
CA CYS A 261 -3.96 -1.90 17.64
C CYS A 261 -4.17 -2.85 18.83
N VAL A 262 -3.71 -4.10 18.76
CA VAL A 262 -3.78 -5.03 19.90
C VAL A 262 -2.84 -4.58 21.01
N PHE A 263 -1.63 -4.11 20.66
CA PHE A 263 -0.68 -3.57 21.62
C PHE A 263 -1.25 -2.34 22.33
N SER A 264 -1.88 -1.41 21.59
CA SER A 264 -2.41 -0.16 22.14
C SER A 264 -3.55 -0.36 23.14
N LYS A 265 -4.37 -1.41 22.99
CA LYS A 265 -5.46 -1.71 23.95
C LYS A 265 -4.99 -1.90 25.39
N ASN A 266 -3.77 -2.37 25.60
CA ASN A 266 -3.17 -2.54 26.93
C ASN A 266 -1.73 -2.00 26.95
N TYR A 267 -1.53 -0.80 26.38
CA TYR A 267 -0.20 -0.25 26.08
C TYR A 267 0.76 -0.32 27.29
N GLU A 268 0.35 0.24 28.43
CA GLU A 268 1.19 0.28 29.64
C GLU A 268 1.51 -1.12 30.18
N ILE A 269 0.53 -2.02 30.20
CA ILE A 269 0.72 -3.40 30.67
C ILE A 269 1.69 -4.14 29.75
N ASN A 270 1.54 -4.00 28.44
CA ASN A 270 2.42 -4.65 27.46
C ASN A 270 3.84 -4.10 27.54
N LEU A 271 3.99 -2.78 27.69
CA LEU A 271 5.28 -2.13 27.87
C LEU A 271 5.96 -2.60 29.17
N GLN A 272 5.21 -2.67 30.27
CA GLN A 272 5.75 -3.14 31.55
C GLN A 272 6.21 -4.59 31.48
N LYS A 273 5.39 -5.50 30.93
CA LYS A 273 5.79 -6.91 30.76
C LYS A 273 7.06 -7.06 29.93
N ARG A 274 7.26 -6.19 28.93
CA ARG A 274 8.49 -6.17 28.12
C ARG A 274 9.69 -5.70 28.95
N LYS A 275 9.54 -4.64 29.76
CA LYS A 275 10.59 -4.19 30.69
C LYS A 275 10.97 -5.31 31.65
N ASP A 276 9.99 -5.98 32.25
CA ASP A 276 10.21 -7.09 33.18
C ASP A 276 10.92 -8.27 32.51
N TYR A 277 10.57 -8.59 31.26
CA TYR A 277 11.24 -9.63 30.49
C TYR A 277 12.72 -9.29 30.27
N ILE A 278 13.02 -8.08 29.79
CA ILE A 278 14.39 -7.62 29.55
C ILE A 278 15.20 -7.67 30.84
N GLN A 279 14.67 -7.16 31.96
CA GLN A 279 15.35 -7.22 33.26
C GLN A 279 15.70 -8.63 33.71
N LYS A 280 14.85 -9.62 33.39
CA LYS A 280 15.04 -11.02 33.78
C LYS A 280 16.01 -11.76 32.87
N THR A 281 16.03 -11.47 31.57
CA THR A 281 16.83 -12.20 30.58
C THR A 281 18.15 -11.54 30.25
N ASP A 282 18.15 -10.21 30.14
CA ASP A 282 19.34 -9.40 29.91
C ASP A 282 19.69 -8.71 31.23
N LYS A 283 20.71 -9.25 31.94
CA LYS A 283 21.31 -8.62 33.12
C LYS A 283 22.07 -7.32 32.77
N LYS A 284 21.52 -6.49 31.89
CA LYS A 284 22.04 -5.16 31.54
C LYS A 284 21.05 -4.13 32.07
N GLU A 285 21.59 -3.16 32.80
CA GLU A 285 20.85 -2.05 33.40
C GLU A 285 19.98 -1.36 32.34
N VAL A 286 18.71 -1.18 32.69
CA VAL A 286 17.62 -0.81 31.78
C VAL A 286 17.63 0.70 31.49
N LEU A 287 17.34 1.03 30.23
CA LEU A 287 17.00 2.35 29.68
C LEU A 287 15.84 3.05 30.40
#